data_AF-A0A950K501-F1
#
_entry.id   AF-A0A950K501-F1
#
_cell.length_a   1.000
_cell.length_b   1.000
_cell.length_c   1.000
_cell.angle_alpha   90.00
_cell.angle_beta   90.00
_cell.angle_gamma   90.00
#
_symmetry.space_group_name_H-M   'P 1'
#
loop_
_entity.id
_entity.type
_entity.pdbx_description
1 polymer ?
#
loop_
_entity_poly.entity_id
_entity_poly.type
_entity_poly.pdbx_seq_one_letter_code
_entity_poly.pdbx_strand_id
1 'polypeptide(L)'
;MNVVRAFGLILLLSGTLFADVLVLKDGSKVSGRVVDKGLHYEVTTDSGLRTWLRDEVDRVVTSPKELLGDADKNFEDAKKEYGEAIALQDPAEKNARLKEAIEKVRGVREALASTRELFPEDRYADLDQKLMQAMQLMRLLRERVSVDVARAPAMINPRGGSVGGSAAYIERLPRAISVLVDPAQRADPEKKAWAVAAFREQKDDFTAAARLFLARPEAEWRLQGGAVKALADYFAKPWVRDPSKQTGADHLKAAAWLAEQIASIRKTEPSASVEALQLFGAAHLSQAEPGPEAAKAAAGLNLILDEGVAGTREGQAVHDLDGWIASGDFDLAALAFVKEFRDVDTPAVRYVWAYALTCIAHAKKKGFERAIAAYGSIQTASAAVKEHLAAMQKSIKAAALCSNCLGEGKLRCTNCHGIKEVRFPCAKCGGKGKYLPPGLVQPPGGGRMRGPTYMTCLPCKGTGYEKVLRCEKCKDGYLVCRQCDGKPKSPPDFDDLCARVPCPDCDGRGSALRNVRWACPSCLGLGQKLSPKAEPSKVLP
;
A
#
# COMPACT_ATOMS: atom_id res chain seq x y z
N MET A 1 -13.63 -32.06 -43.81
CA MET A 1 -14.42 -32.14 -42.56
C MET A 1 -13.69 -31.68 -41.28
N ASN A 2 -12.42 -31.23 -41.33
CA ASN A 2 -11.70 -30.80 -40.11
C ASN A 2 -11.79 -29.28 -39.80
N VAL A 3 -12.12 -28.43 -40.78
CA VAL A 3 -12.20 -26.96 -40.59
C VAL A 3 -13.46 -26.53 -39.81
N VAL A 4 -14.58 -27.23 -39.99
CA VAL A 4 -15.85 -26.92 -39.29
C VAL A 4 -15.79 -27.30 -37.80
N ARG A 5 -15.05 -28.36 -37.43
CA ARG A 5 -14.79 -28.71 -36.02
C ARG A 5 -13.83 -27.74 -35.33
N ALA A 6 -12.84 -27.20 -36.04
CA ALA A 6 -11.95 -26.17 -35.50
C ALA A 6 -12.66 -24.83 -35.27
N PHE A 7 -13.54 -24.41 -36.19
CA PHE A 7 -14.33 -23.18 -36.04
C PHE A 7 -15.37 -23.27 -34.89
N GLY A 8 -15.99 -24.43 -34.68
CA GLY A 8 -16.89 -24.65 -33.54
C GLY A 8 -16.19 -24.59 -32.18
N LEU A 9 -14.92 -25.02 -32.12
CA LEU A 9 -14.11 -24.97 -30.90
C LEU A 9 -13.58 -23.56 -30.60
N ILE A 10 -13.29 -22.77 -31.63
CA ILE A 10 -12.89 -21.36 -31.49
C ILE A 10 -14.08 -20.47 -31.09
N LEU A 11 -15.29 -20.72 -31.60
CA LEU A 11 -16.51 -20.00 -31.20
C LEU A 11 -16.97 -20.33 -29.76
N LEU A 12 -16.64 -21.51 -29.23
CA LEU A 12 -16.87 -21.85 -27.82
C LEU A 12 -15.83 -21.24 -26.86
N LEU A 13 -14.67 -20.82 -27.38
CA LEU A 13 -13.61 -20.16 -26.60
C LEU A 13 -13.72 -18.64 -26.60
N SER A 14 -14.33 -18.02 -27.62
CA SER A 14 -14.44 -16.56 -27.73
C SER A 14 -15.64 -15.94 -27.01
N GLY A 15 -16.57 -16.74 -26.47
CA GLY A 15 -17.84 -16.23 -25.95
C GLY A 15 -17.87 -15.71 -24.50
N THR A 16 -16.90 -16.02 -23.63
CA THR A 16 -17.12 -15.78 -22.17
C THR A 16 -15.82 -15.55 -21.38
N LEU A 17 -15.14 -14.43 -21.66
CA LEU A 17 -14.15 -13.86 -20.75
C LEU A 17 -14.79 -12.77 -19.88
N PHE A 18 -15.92 -13.07 -19.25
CA PHE A 18 -16.51 -12.16 -18.26
C PHE A 18 -16.30 -12.73 -16.87
N ALA A 19 -15.66 -11.96 -15.97
CA ALA A 19 -15.88 -12.16 -14.56
C ALA A 19 -17.30 -11.71 -14.25
N ASP A 20 -18.02 -12.62 -13.61
CA ASP A 20 -19.28 -12.35 -12.94
C ASP A 20 -19.04 -12.46 -11.43
N VAL A 21 -19.97 -11.94 -10.65
CA VAL A 21 -19.91 -12.01 -9.19
C VAL A 21 -21.15 -12.72 -8.69
N LEU A 22 -20.98 -13.84 -7.99
CA LEU A 22 -22.06 -14.40 -7.16
C LEU A 22 -22.18 -13.57 -5.89
N VAL A 23 -23.38 -13.05 -5.64
CA VAL A 23 -23.78 -12.53 -4.32
C VAL A 23 -24.58 -13.63 -3.64
N LEU A 24 -24.10 -14.11 -2.50
CA LEU A 24 -24.77 -15.14 -1.70
C LEU A 24 -25.77 -14.51 -0.74
N LYS A 25 -26.71 -15.31 -0.24
CA LYS A 25 -27.75 -14.87 0.73
C LYS A 25 -27.20 -14.44 2.09
N ASP A 26 -25.98 -14.87 2.42
CA ASP A 26 -25.27 -14.40 3.62
C ASP A 26 -24.56 -13.05 3.40
N GLY A 27 -24.68 -12.46 2.21
CA GLY A 27 -24.05 -11.20 1.81
C GLY A 27 -22.62 -11.34 1.29
N SER A 28 -22.03 -12.54 1.34
CA SER A 28 -20.69 -12.78 0.79
C SER A 28 -20.70 -12.69 -0.74
N LYS A 29 -19.56 -12.28 -1.30
CA LYS A 29 -19.38 -12.07 -2.74
C LYS A 29 -18.24 -12.94 -3.25
N VAL A 30 -18.46 -13.62 -4.36
CA VAL A 30 -17.48 -14.51 -4.99
C VAL A 30 -17.26 -14.06 -6.42
N SER A 31 -16.06 -13.55 -6.71
CA SER A 31 -15.64 -13.18 -8.07
C SER A 31 -15.07 -14.38 -8.81
N GLY A 32 -15.38 -14.46 -10.10
CA GLY A 32 -14.77 -15.39 -11.04
C GLY A 32 -15.66 -15.66 -12.24
N ARG A 33 -15.31 -16.65 -13.05
CA ARG A 33 -16.16 -17.03 -14.17
C ARG A 33 -17.34 -17.87 -13.67
N VAL A 34 -18.54 -17.30 -13.67
CA VAL A 34 -19.77 -17.96 -13.20
C VAL A 34 -20.42 -18.74 -14.34
N VAL A 35 -20.76 -20.01 -14.09
CA VAL A 35 -21.51 -20.88 -15.02
C VAL A 35 -22.72 -21.44 -14.29
N ASP A 36 -23.91 -21.11 -14.77
CA ASP A 36 -25.16 -21.68 -14.27
C ASP A 36 -25.35 -23.12 -14.80
N LYS A 37 -25.42 -24.11 -13.90
CA LYS A 37 -25.69 -25.52 -14.22
C LYS A 37 -27.13 -25.92 -13.89
N GLY A 38 -28.01 -24.95 -13.69
CA GLY A 38 -29.42 -25.12 -13.35
C GLY A 38 -29.67 -25.32 -11.85
N LEU A 39 -29.00 -26.32 -11.24
CA LEU A 39 -29.13 -26.66 -9.81
C LEU A 39 -28.13 -25.94 -8.91
N HIS A 40 -26.96 -25.62 -9.46
CA HIS A 40 -25.87 -24.95 -8.75
C HIS A 40 -25.14 -24.03 -9.73
N TYR A 41 -24.38 -23.09 -9.17
CA TYR A 41 -23.44 -22.27 -9.90
C TYR A 41 -22.03 -22.83 -9.70
N GLU A 42 -21.31 -23.00 -10.79
CA GLU A 42 -19.88 -23.22 -10.79
C GLU A 42 -19.20 -21.86 -10.94
N VAL A 43 -18.32 -21.46 -10.03
CA VAL A 43 -17.43 -20.32 -10.27
C VAL A 43 -15.96 -20.72 -10.21
N THR A 44 -15.29 -20.44 -11.32
CA THR A 44 -13.86 -20.65 -11.51
C THR A 44 -13.13 -19.42 -11.00
N THR A 45 -12.35 -19.59 -9.95
CA THR A 45 -11.50 -18.56 -9.33
C THR A 45 -10.02 -18.89 -9.60
N ASP A 46 -9.11 -17.97 -9.27
CA ASP A 46 -7.66 -18.25 -9.29
C ASP A 46 -7.27 -19.42 -8.37
N SER A 47 -8.06 -19.66 -7.32
CA SER A 47 -7.87 -20.79 -6.39
C SER A 47 -8.45 -22.12 -6.90
N GLY A 48 -9.05 -22.12 -8.09
CA GLY A 48 -9.70 -23.27 -8.70
C GLY A 48 -11.23 -23.15 -8.77
N LEU A 49 -11.85 -24.25 -9.19
CA LEU A 49 -13.30 -24.38 -9.36
C LEU A 49 -13.98 -24.56 -8.00
N ARG A 50 -14.96 -23.71 -7.72
CA ARG A 50 -15.83 -23.80 -6.54
C ARG A 50 -17.29 -23.80 -6.99
N THR A 51 -18.16 -24.24 -6.12
CA THR A 51 -19.55 -24.57 -6.45
C THR A 51 -20.48 -24.15 -5.32
N TRP A 52 -21.58 -23.48 -5.67
CA TRP A 52 -22.59 -23.00 -4.74
C TRP A 52 -23.96 -23.45 -5.22
N LEU A 53 -24.81 -23.88 -4.29
CA LEU A 53 -26.17 -24.22 -4.65
C LEU A 53 -26.95 -22.96 -5.04
N ARG A 54 -27.93 -23.13 -5.93
CA ARG A 54 -28.74 -22.01 -6.39
C ARG A 54 -29.55 -21.34 -5.27
N ASP A 55 -29.91 -22.09 -4.24
CA ASP A 55 -30.61 -21.57 -3.05
C ASP A 55 -29.69 -20.83 -2.08
N GLU A 56 -28.37 -20.98 -2.18
CA GLU A 56 -27.37 -20.17 -1.45
C GLU A 56 -27.11 -18.82 -2.15
N VAL A 57 -27.39 -18.73 -3.44
CA VAL A 57 -27.16 -17.54 -4.26
C VAL A 57 -28.37 -16.61 -4.20
N ASP A 58 -28.11 -15.33 -3.94
CA ASP A 58 -29.11 -14.27 -4.00
C ASP A 58 -29.25 -13.74 -5.44
N ARG A 59 -28.14 -13.31 -6.03
CA ARG A 59 -28.09 -12.82 -7.42
C ARG A 59 -26.72 -13.00 -8.07
N VAL A 60 -26.71 -13.00 -9.39
CA VAL A 60 -25.50 -12.94 -10.22
C VAL A 60 -25.35 -11.52 -10.73
N VAL A 61 -24.20 -10.89 -10.46
CA VAL A 61 -23.87 -9.54 -10.91
C VAL A 61 -22.91 -9.63 -12.08
N THR A 62 -23.30 -9.06 -13.22
CA THR A 62 -22.57 -9.20 -14.49
C THR A 62 -21.76 -7.96 -14.86
N SER A 63 -21.99 -6.84 -14.14
CA SER A 63 -21.31 -5.58 -14.40
C SER A 63 -20.89 -4.86 -13.12
N PRO A 64 -19.74 -4.14 -13.13
CA PRO A 64 -19.33 -3.30 -12.00
C PRO A 64 -20.37 -2.26 -11.58
N LYS A 65 -21.11 -1.71 -12.55
CA LYS A 65 -22.09 -0.63 -12.32
C LYS A 65 -23.20 -1.03 -11.34
N GLU A 66 -23.58 -2.31 -11.34
CA GLU A 66 -24.59 -2.84 -10.40
C GLU A 66 -24.09 -2.88 -8.94
N LEU A 67 -22.77 -2.88 -8.71
CA LEU A 67 -22.17 -2.83 -7.38
C LEU A 67 -21.85 -1.41 -6.90
N LEU A 68 -21.64 -0.47 -7.84
CA LEU A 68 -21.26 0.89 -7.50
C LEU A 68 -22.41 1.70 -6.88
N GLY A 69 -23.68 1.34 -7.15
CA GLY A 69 -24.84 2.06 -6.61
C GLY A 69 -24.77 3.57 -6.91
N ASP A 70 -24.90 4.39 -5.87
CA ASP A 70 -24.85 5.85 -5.95
C ASP A 70 -23.42 6.44 -5.92
N ALA A 71 -22.36 5.62 -6.06
CA ALA A 71 -20.98 6.10 -5.95
C ALA A 71 -20.66 7.25 -6.91
N ASP A 72 -21.10 7.18 -8.18
CA ASP A 72 -20.86 8.25 -9.15
C ASP A 72 -21.56 9.56 -8.72
N LYS A 73 -22.78 9.47 -8.18
CA LYS A 73 -23.53 10.64 -7.67
C LYS A 73 -22.86 11.23 -6.43
N ASN A 74 -22.50 10.40 -5.46
CA ASN A 74 -21.83 10.83 -4.23
C ASN A 74 -20.48 11.49 -4.52
N PHE A 75 -19.79 11.06 -5.58
CA PHE A 75 -18.53 11.66 -6.01
C PHE A 75 -18.73 13.08 -6.56
N GLU A 76 -19.73 13.28 -7.42
CA GLU A 76 -20.06 14.62 -7.93
C GLU A 76 -20.61 15.55 -6.83
N ASP A 77 -21.42 15.01 -5.91
CA ASP A 77 -21.89 15.76 -4.74
C ASP A 77 -20.70 16.22 -3.87
N ALA A 78 -19.71 15.36 -3.63
CA ALA A 78 -18.52 15.74 -2.86
C ALA A 78 -17.66 16.82 -3.56
N LYS A 79 -17.53 16.77 -4.89
CA LYS A 79 -16.87 17.84 -5.66
C LYS A 79 -17.58 19.18 -5.52
N LYS A 80 -18.91 19.15 -5.57
CA LYS A 80 -19.74 20.34 -5.35
C LYS A 80 -19.56 20.90 -3.95
N GLU A 81 -19.59 20.05 -2.93
CA GLU A 81 -19.37 20.45 -1.53
C GLU A 81 -17.98 21.02 -1.29
N TYR A 82 -16.96 20.48 -1.95
CA TYR A 82 -15.61 21.08 -1.93
C TYR A 82 -15.60 22.51 -2.50
N GLY A 83 -16.26 22.73 -3.65
CA GLY A 83 -16.37 24.06 -4.25
C GLY A 83 -17.10 25.06 -3.35
N GLU A 84 -18.21 24.62 -2.74
CA GLU A 84 -18.96 25.41 -1.75
C GLU A 84 -18.10 25.73 -0.52
N ALA A 85 -17.37 24.75 0.02
CA ALA A 85 -16.54 24.94 1.20
C ALA A 85 -15.41 25.95 0.99
N ILE A 86 -14.82 26.02 -0.21
CA ILE A 86 -13.78 27.02 -0.52
C ILE A 86 -14.35 28.44 -0.56
N ALA A 87 -15.63 28.60 -0.91
CA ALA A 87 -16.28 29.90 -0.95
C ALA A 87 -16.68 30.42 0.45
N LEU A 88 -16.75 29.54 1.46
CA LEU A 88 -17.08 29.91 2.83
C LEU A 88 -15.96 30.73 3.48
N GLN A 89 -16.34 31.81 4.16
CA GLN A 89 -15.42 32.68 4.90
C GLN A 89 -15.20 32.20 6.34
N ASP A 90 -16.21 31.59 6.96
CA ASP A 90 -16.10 31.05 8.32
C ASP A 90 -15.29 29.74 8.30
N PRO A 91 -14.12 29.67 8.98
CA PRO A 91 -13.32 28.47 9.06
C PRO A 91 -14.04 27.28 9.71
N ALA A 92 -14.96 27.51 10.65
CA ALA A 92 -15.68 26.44 11.33
C ALA A 92 -16.67 25.75 10.37
N GLU A 93 -17.50 26.54 9.69
CA GLU A 93 -18.45 26.06 8.68
C GLU A 93 -17.73 25.39 7.50
N LYS A 94 -16.66 26.01 7.00
CA LYS A 94 -15.79 25.43 5.96
C LYS A 94 -15.27 24.05 6.35
N ASN A 95 -14.73 23.92 7.56
CA ASN A 95 -14.18 22.64 8.03
C ASN A 95 -15.27 21.58 8.23
N ALA A 96 -16.47 21.96 8.67
CA ALA A 96 -17.60 21.04 8.77
C ALA A 96 -17.98 20.51 7.37
N ARG A 97 -18.10 21.40 6.38
CA ARG A 97 -18.44 21.03 5.00
C ARG A 97 -17.38 20.15 4.34
N LEU A 98 -16.10 20.43 4.56
CA LEU A 98 -15.00 19.59 4.06
C LEU A 98 -15.04 18.19 4.68
N LYS A 99 -15.37 18.06 5.98
CA LYS A 99 -15.50 16.75 6.64
C LYS A 99 -16.66 15.92 6.06
N GLU A 100 -17.81 16.54 5.78
CA GLU A 100 -18.93 15.86 5.11
C GLU A 100 -18.52 15.33 3.73
N ALA A 101 -17.83 16.16 2.94
CA ALA A 101 -17.32 15.75 1.64
C ALA A 101 -16.32 14.58 1.75
N ILE A 102 -15.46 14.58 2.78
CA ILE A 102 -14.52 13.47 3.05
C ILE A 102 -15.25 12.15 3.29
N GLU A 103 -16.33 12.14 4.07
CA GLU A 103 -17.10 10.91 4.33
C GLU A 103 -17.77 10.38 3.04
N LYS A 104 -18.28 11.28 2.18
CA LYS A 104 -18.83 10.88 0.88
C LYS A 104 -17.77 10.26 -0.02
N VAL A 105 -16.62 10.92 -0.17
CA VAL A 105 -15.52 10.39 -1.00
C VAL A 105 -14.99 9.07 -0.44
N ARG A 106 -14.97 8.89 0.88
CA ARG A 106 -14.63 7.62 1.52
C ARG A 106 -15.60 6.51 1.13
N GLY A 107 -16.91 6.75 1.18
CA GLY A 107 -17.92 5.80 0.73
C GLY A 107 -17.79 5.44 -0.76
N VAL A 108 -17.54 6.44 -1.61
CA VAL A 108 -17.25 6.25 -3.05
C VAL A 108 -16.02 5.35 -3.25
N ARG A 109 -14.94 5.63 -2.51
CA ARG A 109 -13.69 4.87 -2.56
C ARG A 109 -13.90 3.42 -2.14
N GLU A 110 -14.60 3.17 -1.04
CA GLU A 110 -14.89 1.81 -0.56
C GLU A 110 -15.74 1.03 -1.58
N ALA A 111 -16.72 1.68 -2.21
CA ALA A 111 -17.52 1.08 -3.28
C ALA A 111 -16.66 0.74 -4.51
N LEU A 112 -15.80 1.66 -4.96
CA LEU A 112 -14.89 1.45 -6.09
C LEU A 112 -13.86 0.36 -5.82
N ALA A 113 -13.21 0.38 -4.66
CA ALA A 113 -12.19 -0.59 -4.27
C ALA A 113 -12.78 -2.01 -4.12
N SER A 114 -13.91 -2.14 -3.42
CA SER A 114 -14.59 -3.44 -3.29
C SER A 114 -15.11 -3.97 -4.63
N THR A 115 -15.57 -3.10 -5.52
CA THR A 115 -15.95 -3.49 -6.88
C THR A 115 -14.73 -3.91 -7.69
N ARG A 116 -13.62 -3.17 -7.63
CA ARG A 116 -12.38 -3.48 -8.34
C ARG A 116 -11.77 -4.82 -7.92
N GLU A 117 -11.89 -5.20 -6.65
CA GLU A 117 -11.49 -6.54 -6.19
C GLU A 117 -12.30 -7.67 -6.80
N LEU A 118 -13.58 -7.41 -7.08
CA LEU A 118 -14.48 -8.41 -7.64
C LEU A 118 -14.38 -8.50 -9.17
N PHE A 119 -13.84 -7.46 -9.80
CA PHE A 119 -13.61 -7.36 -11.25
C PHE A 119 -12.11 -7.09 -11.51
N PRO A 120 -11.25 -8.11 -11.37
CA PRO A 120 -9.81 -7.96 -11.44
C PRO A 120 -9.28 -7.62 -12.87
N GLU A 121 -10.08 -7.81 -13.92
CA GLU A 121 -9.63 -7.69 -15.30
C GLU A 121 -9.24 -6.27 -15.73
N ASP A 122 -8.18 -6.17 -16.54
CA ASP A 122 -7.65 -4.90 -17.06
C ASP A 122 -8.64 -4.09 -17.90
N ARG A 123 -9.67 -4.74 -18.47
CA ARG A 123 -10.72 -4.03 -19.23
C ARG A 123 -11.52 -3.05 -18.38
N TYR A 124 -11.48 -3.19 -17.05
CA TYR A 124 -12.10 -2.30 -16.08
C TYR A 124 -11.12 -1.26 -15.53
N ALA A 125 -10.14 -0.84 -16.35
CA ALA A 125 -9.19 0.21 -16.00
C ALA A 125 -9.88 1.55 -15.67
N ASP A 126 -11.14 1.75 -16.07
CA ASP A 126 -11.96 2.89 -15.67
C ASP A 126 -12.22 2.92 -14.16
N LEU A 127 -12.35 1.75 -13.51
CA LEU A 127 -12.44 1.67 -12.05
C LEU A 127 -11.16 2.13 -11.37
N ASP A 128 -9.98 1.77 -11.93
CA ASP A 128 -8.70 2.25 -11.41
C ASP A 128 -8.57 3.76 -11.55
N GLN A 129 -9.00 4.32 -12.69
CA GLN A 129 -9.01 5.76 -12.92
C GLN A 129 -9.97 6.48 -11.95
N LYS A 130 -11.20 6.00 -11.82
CA LYS A 130 -12.19 6.56 -10.87
C LYS A 130 -11.70 6.47 -9.43
N LEU A 131 -11.08 5.35 -9.06
CA LEU A 131 -10.49 5.17 -7.74
C LEU A 131 -9.39 6.21 -7.52
N MET A 132 -8.45 6.39 -8.45
CA MET A 132 -7.43 7.44 -8.36
C MET A 132 -8.04 8.85 -8.25
N GLN A 133 -9.09 9.16 -9.01
CA GLN A 133 -9.78 10.46 -8.91
C GLN A 133 -10.42 10.67 -7.53
N ALA A 134 -11.08 9.64 -6.98
CA ALA A 134 -11.62 9.67 -5.63
C ALA A 134 -10.51 9.89 -4.59
N MET A 135 -9.36 9.25 -4.76
CA MET A 135 -8.20 9.43 -3.89
C MET A 135 -7.64 10.85 -3.95
N GLN A 136 -7.43 11.38 -5.16
CA GLN A 136 -6.92 12.75 -5.36
C GLN A 136 -7.85 13.77 -4.71
N LEU A 137 -9.18 13.62 -4.88
CA LEU A 137 -10.14 14.50 -4.23
C LEU A 137 -10.09 14.37 -2.70
N MET A 138 -9.99 13.15 -2.18
CA MET A 138 -9.87 12.91 -0.73
C MET A 138 -8.59 13.54 -0.14
N ARG A 139 -7.46 13.47 -0.86
CA ARG A 139 -6.20 14.13 -0.49
C ARG A 139 -6.38 15.65 -0.43
N LEU A 140 -6.90 16.25 -1.50
CA LEU A 140 -7.19 17.69 -1.57
C LEU A 140 -8.10 18.14 -0.42
N LEU A 141 -9.16 17.37 -0.12
CA LEU A 141 -10.07 17.66 0.99
C LEU A 141 -9.35 17.64 2.35
N ARG A 142 -8.56 16.59 2.63
CA ARG A 142 -7.79 16.46 3.89
C ARG A 142 -6.76 17.56 4.06
N GLU A 143 -6.05 17.92 2.99
CA GLU A 143 -5.09 19.01 2.99
C GLU A 143 -5.77 20.33 3.33
N ARG A 144 -6.93 20.63 2.76
CA ARG A 144 -7.65 21.87 3.10
C ARG A 144 -8.12 21.91 4.55
N VAL A 145 -8.60 20.79 5.09
CA VAL A 145 -8.95 20.70 6.52
C VAL A 145 -7.71 20.93 7.40
N SER A 146 -6.56 20.39 7.00
CA SER A 146 -5.32 20.48 7.77
C SER A 146 -4.65 21.85 7.68
N VAL A 147 -4.66 22.48 6.50
CA VAL A 147 -4.05 23.79 6.26
C VAL A 147 -4.77 24.90 7.02
N ASP A 148 -6.09 24.86 7.16
CA ASP A 148 -6.80 25.88 7.93
C ASP A 148 -6.58 25.72 9.45
N VAL A 149 -6.36 24.49 9.93
CA VAL A 149 -5.91 24.23 11.30
C VAL A 149 -4.45 24.64 11.51
N ALA A 150 -3.61 24.48 10.49
CA ALA A 150 -2.18 24.84 10.50
C ALA A 150 -1.89 26.30 10.09
N ARG A 151 -2.90 27.08 9.67
CA ARG A 151 -2.76 28.51 9.32
C ARG A 151 -2.76 29.43 10.54
N ALA A 152 -2.88 28.90 11.76
CA ALA A 152 -2.15 29.50 12.86
C ALA A 152 -0.66 29.25 12.55
N PRO A 153 0.15 30.27 12.22
CA PRO A 153 1.56 30.09 11.87
C PRO A 153 2.38 29.75 13.11
N ALA A 154 2.07 28.62 13.73
CA ALA A 154 3.11 27.82 14.32
C ALA A 154 3.84 27.23 13.12
N MET A 155 4.96 27.84 12.71
CA MET A 155 6.12 27.04 12.34
C MET A 155 6.04 25.78 13.20
N ILE A 156 5.92 24.59 12.60
CA ILE A 156 5.88 23.29 13.31
C ILE A 156 6.85 23.41 14.46
N ASN A 157 6.32 23.57 15.68
CA ASN A 157 6.92 24.36 16.77
C ASN A 157 8.44 24.56 16.60
N PRO A 158 8.98 25.81 16.53
CA PRO A 158 10.35 25.99 16.97
C PRO A 158 10.30 25.51 18.41
N ARG A 159 10.73 24.26 18.67
CA ARG A 159 10.70 23.68 20.01
C ARG A 159 11.39 24.72 20.85
N GLY A 160 10.61 25.41 21.69
CA GLY A 160 11.08 26.48 22.55
C GLY A 160 12.36 25.95 23.15
N GLY A 161 13.47 26.64 22.85
CA GLY A 161 14.80 26.12 23.09
C GLY A 161 14.82 25.48 24.46
N SER A 162 15.11 24.18 24.52
CA SER A 162 15.46 23.58 25.81
C SER A 162 16.83 24.15 26.15
N VAL A 163 16.84 25.38 26.67
CA VAL A 163 18.02 26.12 27.14
C VAL A 163 18.64 25.44 28.37
N GLY A 164 18.12 24.28 28.80
CA GLY A 164 18.75 23.40 29.78
C GLY A 164 19.90 22.54 29.22
N GLY A 165 20.65 23.03 28.22
CA GLY A 165 21.87 22.36 27.76
C GLY A 165 22.91 22.41 28.88
N SER A 166 23.07 21.31 29.61
CA SER A 166 24.18 21.11 30.56
C SER A 166 25.49 21.60 29.93
N ALA A 167 26.36 22.28 30.69
CA ALA A 167 27.65 22.78 30.20
C ALA A 167 28.48 21.71 29.45
N ALA A 168 28.30 20.44 29.80
CA ALA A 168 28.91 19.30 29.12
C ALA A 168 28.49 19.15 27.63
N TYR A 169 27.38 19.77 27.22
CA TYR A 169 26.86 19.76 25.84
C TYR A 169 27.60 20.72 24.92
N ILE A 170 28.01 21.89 25.44
CA ILE A 170 28.68 22.94 24.67
C ILE A 170 30.04 22.45 24.14
N GLU A 171 30.72 21.57 24.89
CA GLU A 171 32.01 21.01 24.48
C GLU A 171 31.90 19.82 23.51
N ARG A 172 30.76 19.11 23.49
CA ARG A 172 30.59 17.90 22.66
C ARG A 172 30.46 18.22 21.17
N LEU A 173 29.67 19.24 20.82
CA LEU A 173 29.39 19.54 19.42
C LEU A 173 30.63 19.97 18.63
N PRO A 174 31.51 20.88 19.12
CA PRO A 174 32.74 21.24 18.41
C PRO A 174 33.65 20.05 18.15
N ARG A 175 33.76 19.12 19.11
CA ARG A 175 34.54 17.89 18.93
C ARG A 175 33.88 16.95 17.91
N ALA A 176 32.56 16.81 17.91
CA ALA A 176 31.85 16.02 16.88
C ALA A 176 32.02 16.61 15.48
N ILE A 177 32.01 17.95 15.36
CA ILE A 177 32.33 18.66 14.11
C ILE A 177 33.78 18.41 13.71
N SER A 178 34.73 18.39 14.65
CA SER A 178 36.13 18.07 14.33
C SER A 178 36.28 16.66 13.74
N VAL A 179 35.55 15.68 14.28
CA VAL A 179 35.47 14.33 13.71
C VAL A 179 34.83 14.36 12.32
N LEU A 180 33.74 15.11 12.14
CA LEU A 180 33.07 15.25 10.84
C LEU A 180 33.98 15.84 9.76
N VAL A 181 34.82 16.82 10.10
CA VAL A 181 35.64 17.55 9.12
C VAL A 181 36.92 16.80 8.78
N ASP A 182 37.54 16.12 9.75
CA ASP A 182 38.83 15.44 9.60
C ASP A 182 38.67 14.00 9.05
N PRO A 183 39.14 13.70 7.82
CA PRO A 183 39.06 12.36 7.24
C PRO A 183 39.71 11.27 8.09
N ALA A 184 40.82 11.58 8.78
CA ALA A 184 41.51 10.60 9.62
C ALA A 184 40.67 10.23 10.85
N GLN A 185 39.91 11.19 11.40
CA GLN A 185 39.00 10.92 12.51
C GLN A 185 37.71 10.24 12.06
N ARG A 186 37.23 10.49 10.84
CA ARG A 186 36.08 9.75 10.27
C ARG A 186 36.39 8.29 9.99
N ALA A 187 37.65 7.97 9.68
CA ALA A 187 38.12 6.61 9.47
C ALA A 187 38.23 5.79 10.77
N ASP A 188 38.29 6.46 11.92
CA ASP A 188 38.33 5.85 13.26
C ASP A 188 36.90 5.46 13.71
N PRO A 189 36.56 4.16 13.83
CA PRO A 189 35.21 3.72 14.15
C PRO A 189 34.69 4.20 15.51
N GLU A 190 35.58 4.33 16.51
CA GLU A 190 35.19 4.75 17.86
C GLU A 190 34.85 6.25 17.89
N LYS A 191 35.71 7.07 17.27
CA LYS A 191 35.45 8.52 17.13
C LYS A 191 34.21 8.79 16.31
N LYS A 192 34.02 8.04 15.22
CA LYS A 192 32.82 8.11 14.37
C LYS A 192 31.55 7.78 15.15
N ALA A 193 31.53 6.67 15.89
CA ALA A 193 30.40 6.26 16.72
C ALA A 193 30.08 7.29 17.81
N TRP A 194 31.12 7.82 18.46
CA TRP A 194 30.97 8.89 19.45
C TRP A 194 30.38 10.17 18.83
N ALA A 195 30.87 10.60 17.67
CA ALA A 195 30.35 11.80 16.99
C ALA A 195 28.89 11.62 16.54
N VAL A 196 28.52 10.43 16.04
CA VAL A 196 27.13 10.06 15.71
C VAL A 196 26.22 10.18 16.93
N ALA A 197 26.67 9.70 18.10
CA ALA A 197 25.92 9.82 19.34
C ALA A 197 25.76 11.30 19.77
N ALA A 198 26.84 12.09 19.69
CA ALA A 198 26.80 13.51 19.99
C ALA A 198 25.86 14.30 19.06
N PHE A 199 25.84 14.00 17.75
CA PHE A 199 24.91 14.61 16.81
C PHE A 199 23.46 14.17 17.05
N ARG A 200 23.21 12.95 17.53
CA ARG A 200 21.84 12.48 17.86
C ARG A 200 21.20 13.28 19.00
N GLU A 201 21.99 13.85 19.91
CA GLU A 201 21.48 14.73 20.98
C GLU A 201 20.97 16.07 20.43
N GLN A 202 21.46 16.47 19.24
CA GLN A 202 21.04 17.68 18.53
C GLN A 202 19.80 17.39 17.68
N LYS A 203 18.95 18.40 17.51
CA LYS A 203 17.66 18.26 16.81
C LYS A 203 17.57 19.10 15.54
N ASP A 204 18.69 19.61 15.06
CA ASP A 204 18.75 20.37 13.81
C ASP A 204 19.05 19.47 12.61
N ASP A 205 18.72 19.95 11.41
CA ASP A 205 18.83 19.15 10.19
C ASP A 205 20.27 19.03 9.69
N PHE A 206 21.16 19.95 10.06
CA PHE A 206 22.59 19.83 9.75
C PHE A 206 23.22 18.66 10.53
N THR A 207 22.93 18.55 11.82
CA THR A 207 23.42 17.44 12.64
C THR A 207 22.78 16.11 12.24
N ALA A 208 21.52 16.11 11.78
CA ALA A 208 20.90 14.95 11.16
C ALA A 208 21.65 14.49 9.89
N ALA A 209 22.00 15.41 8.99
CA ALA A 209 22.83 15.12 7.82
C ALA A 209 24.24 14.64 8.18
N ALA A 210 24.91 15.30 9.13
CA ALA A 210 26.23 14.89 9.62
C ALA A 210 26.21 13.45 10.15
N ARG A 211 25.18 13.11 10.93
CA ARG A 211 24.99 11.77 11.47
C ARG A 211 24.74 10.74 10.38
N LEU A 212 23.93 11.05 9.37
CA LEU A 212 23.72 10.17 8.21
C LEU A 212 25.01 9.97 7.41
N PHE A 213 25.77 11.04 7.20
CA PHE A 213 27.06 10.99 6.54
C PHE A 213 28.02 10.06 7.28
N LEU A 214 28.11 10.19 8.60
CA LEU A 214 28.94 9.34 9.46
C LEU A 214 28.34 7.94 9.72
N ALA A 215 27.06 7.68 9.50
CA ALA A 215 26.51 6.34 9.64
C ALA A 215 26.97 5.41 8.50
N ARG A 216 27.22 5.96 7.30
CA ARG A 216 27.68 5.21 6.12
C ARG A 216 29.21 5.18 6.01
N PRO A 217 29.83 4.08 5.59
CA PRO A 217 31.23 4.06 5.17
C PRO A 217 31.49 5.06 4.04
N GLU A 218 32.65 5.73 4.01
CA GLU A 218 32.98 6.70 2.95
C GLU A 218 32.92 6.08 1.54
N ALA A 219 33.30 4.80 1.42
CA ALA A 219 33.21 4.06 0.16
C ALA A 219 31.78 3.96 -0.40
N GLU A 220 30.76 3.93 0.46
CA GLU A 220 29.35 3.88 0.03
C GLU A 220 28.85 5.21 -0.53
N TRP A 221 29.47 6.33 -0.16
CA TRP A 221 29.18 7.64 -0.75
C TRP A 221 29.76 7.77 -2.16
N ARG A 222 30.71 6.89 -2.54
CA ARG A 222 31.40 6.90 -3.83
C ARG A 222 32.03 8.26 -4.16
N LEU A 223 32.54 8.93 -3.13
CA LEU A 223 33.19 10.24 -3.29
C LEU A 223 34.50 10.05 -4.05
N GLN A 224 34.59 10.66 -5.22
CA GLN A 224 35.77 10.66 -6.08
C GLN A 224 35.95 12.03 -6.73
N GLY A 225 37.15 12.29 -7.28
CA GLY A 225 37.42 13.45 -8.12
C GLY A 225 37.00 14.79 -7.49
N GLY A 226 36.29 15.61 -8.26
CA GLY A 226 35.81 16.92 -7.83
C GLY A 226 34.91 16.90 -6.59
N ALA A 227 34.17 15.80 -6.35
CA ALA A 227 33.23 15.70 -5.23
C ALA A 227 33.95 15.63 -3.86
N VAL A 228 35.08 14.93 -3.78
CA VAL A 228 35.90 14.88 -2.54
C VAL A 228 36.42 16.27 -2.20
N LYS A 229 36.94 16.98 -3.22
CA LYS A 229 37.46 18.34 -3.05
C LYS A 229 36.36 19.31 -2.62
N ALA A 230 35.21 19.30 -3.30
CA ALA A 230 34.09 20.17 -2.95
C ALA A 230 33.56 19.91 -1.53
N LEU A 231 33.57 18.66 -1.07
CA LEU A 231 33.18 18.32 0.30
C LEU A 231 34.20 18.81 1.33
N ALA A 232 35.50 18.71 1.03
CA ALA A 232 36.54 19.29 1.88
C ALA A 232 36.44 20.82 1.94
N ASP A 233 36.22 21.47 0.78
CA ASP A 233 36.03 22.92 0.68
C ASP A 233 34.79 23.38 1.43
N TYR A 234 33.70 22.59 1.39
CA TYR A 234 32.49 22.83 2.17
C TYR A 234 32.79 22.79 3.68
N PHE A 235 33.45 21.74 4.15
CA PHE A 235 33.80 21.58 5.56
C PHE A 235 34.78 22.64 6.08
N ALA A 236 35.55 23.28 5.20
CA ALA A 236 36.39 24.41 5.54
C ALA A 236 35.60 25.74 5.73
N LYS A 237 34.32 25.81 5.34
CA LYS A 237 33.53 27.05 5.41
C LYS A 237 33.16 27.42 6.85
N PRO A 238 33.05 28.74 7.15
CA PRO A 238 32.69 29.21 8.50
C PRO A 238 31.35 28.68 9.02
N TRP A 239 30.38 28.50 8.12
CA TRP A 239 29.05 28.02 8.49
C TRP A 239 29.07 26.59 9.06
N VAL A 240 30.02 25.73 8.67
CA VAL A 240 30.14 24.36 9.23
C VAL A 240 30.64 24.37 10.67
N ARG A 241 31.45 25.36 11.06
CA ARG A 241 32.07 25.41 12.40
C ARG A 241 31.08 25.78 13.50
N ASP A 242 30.08 26.58 13.15
CA ASP A 242 29.08 27.04 14.11
C ASP A 242 27.67 27.03 13.48
N PRO A 243 27.10 25.84 13.22
CA PRO A 243 25.81 25.73 12.56
C PRO A 243 24.68 26.36 13.38
N SER A 244 24.85 26.47 14.70
CA SER A 244 23.87 27.06 15.61
C SER A 244 23.72 28.58 15.47
N LYS A 245 24.71 29.27 14.89
CA LYS A 245 24.72 30.72 14.70
C LYS A 245 24.26 31.16 13.31
N GLN A 246 23.96 30.23 12.42
CA GLN A 246 23.52 30.56 11.06
C GLN A 246 22.10 31.15 11.08
N THR A 247 21.90 32.19 10.27
CA THR A 247 20.57 32.70 9.93
C THR A 247 19.96 31.91 8.76
N GLY A 248 18.65 32.06 8.51
CA GLY A 248 18.01 31.47 7.33
C GLY A 248 18.67 31.90 6.00
N ALA A 249 19.19 33.12 5.93
CA ALA A 249 19.96 33.62 4.79
C ALA A 249 21.34 32.94 4.65
N ASP A 250 22.03 32.67 5.77
CA ASP A 250 23.30 31.93 5.76
C ASP A 250 23.09 30.48 5.28
N HIS A 251 22.02 29.84 5.76
CA HIS A 251 21.61 28.52 5.30
C HIS A 251 21.32 28.51 3.80
N LEU A 252 20.56 29.49 3.29
CA LEU A 252 20.28 29.61 1.86
C LEU A 252 21.57 29.79 1.04
N LYS A 253 22.49 30.64 1.51
CA LYS A 253 23.79 30.85 0.86
C LYS A 253 24.63 29.57 0.81
N ALA A 254 24.64 28.80 1.89
CA ALA A 254 25.35 27.51 1.94
C ALA A 254 24.73 26.48 0.99
N ALA A 255 23.40 26.39 0.94
CA ALA A 255 22.68 25.51 0.01
C ALA A 255 22.93 25.89 -1.46
N ALA A 256 22.88 27.18 -1.79
CA ALA A 256 23.17 27.68 -3.12
C ALA A 256 24.63 27.41 -3.54
N TRP A 257 25.58 27.61 -2.63
CA TRP A 257 26.99 27.29 -2.90
C TRP A 257 27.18 25.79 -3.19
N LEU A 258 26.54 24.90 -2.43
CA LEU A 258 26.59 23.45 -2.69
C LEU A 258 25.96 23.08 -4.04
N ALA A 259 24.84 23.72 -4.40
CA ALA A 259 24.20 23.55 -5.71
C ALA A 259 25.14 23.94 -6.86
N GLU A 260 25.87 25.05 -6.72
CA GLU A 260 26.88 25.49 -7.70
C GLU A 260 28.04 24.48 -7.82
N GLN A 261 28.54 23.96 -6.70
CA GLN A 261 29.59 22.94 -6.73
C GLN A 261 29.12 21.66 -7.45
N ILE A 262 27.89 21.21 -7.17
CA ILE A 262 27.31 20.04 -7.82
C ILE A 262 27.17 20.27 -9.33
N ALA A 263 26.70 21.45 -9.75
CA ALA A 263 26.60 21.80 -11.16
C ALA A 263 27.97 21.80 -11.84
N SER A 264 29.00 22.34 -11.18
CA SER A 264 30.37 22.34 -11.69
C SER A 264 30.93 20.92 -11.84
N ILE A 265 30.75 20.06 -10.83
CA ILE A 265 31.19 18.67 -10.87
C ILE A 265 30.48 17.92 -11.98
N ARG A 266 29.16 18.03 -12.12
CA ARG A 266 28.40 17.33 -13.17
C ARG A 266 28.79 17.78 -14.59
N LYS A 267 29.30 19.01 -14.74
CA LYS A 267 29.80 19.51 -16.03
C LYS A 267 31.11 18.83 -16.43
N THR A 268 32.00 18.54 -15.47
CA THR A 268 33.32 17.94 -15.74
C THR A 268 33.32 16.40 -15.60
N GLU A 269 32.54 15.89 -14.66
CA GLU A 269 32.43 14.49 -14.26
C GLU A 269 30.95 14.09 -14.09
N PRO A 270 30.20 13.88 -15.19
CA PRO A 270 28.74 13.63 -15.13
C PRO A 270 28.33 12.41 -14.29
N SER A 271 29.22 11.43 -14.14
CA SER A 271 29.00 10.20 -13.36
C SER A 271 29.47 10.28 -11.91
N ALA A 272 30.09 11.40 -11.48
CA ALA A 272 30.56 11.56 -10.11
C ALA A 272 29.38 11.57 -9.13
N SER A 273 29.53 10.82 -8.03
CA SER A 273 28.54 10.82 -6.95
C SER A 273 28.60 12.15 -6.20
N VAL A 274 27.46 12.83 -6.13
CA VAL A 274 27.28 14.10 -5.41
C VAL A 274 26.34 13.97 -4.21
N GLU A 275 25.96 12.74 -3.84
CA GLU A 275 24.92 12.45 -2.85
C GLU A 275 25.22 13.08 -1.48
N ALA A 276 26.48 13.06 -1.03
CA ALA A 276 26.86 13.68 0.24
C ALA A 276 26.70 15.22 0.21
N LEU A 277 27.08 15.86 -0.89
CA LEU A 277 26.91 17.31 -1.08
C LEU A 277 25.42 17.66 -1.14
N GLN A 278 24.61 16.84 -1.81
CA GLN A 278 23.15 17.00 -1.86
C GLN A 278 22.52 16.87 -0.47
N LEU A 279 22.98 15.91 0.34
CA LEU A 279 22.49 15.72 1.71
C LEU A 279 22.75 16.96 2.58
N PHE A 280 23.97 17.50 2.56
CA PHE A 280 24.27 18.73 3.32
C PHE A 280 23.52 19.95 2.75
N GLY A 281 23.37 20.03 1.42
CA GLY A 281 22.60 21.08 0.76
C GLY A 281 21.13 21.06 1.18
N ALA A 282 20.54 19.87 1.21
CA ALA A 282 19.18 19.63 1.69
C ALA A 282 19.03 20.01 3.17
N ALA A 283 20.00 19.67 4.02
CA ALA A 283 19.99 20.07 5.42
C ALA A 283 20.00 21.59 5.61
N HIS A 284 20.84 22.32 4.87
CA HIS A 284 20.81 23.78 4.90
C HIS A 284 19.49 24.33 4.34
N LEU A 285 19.00 23.80 3.22
CA LEU A 285 17.75 24.24 2.61
C LEU A 285 16.55 24.06 3.56
N SER A 286 16.54 23.02 4.38
CA SER A 286 15.48 22.79 5.37
C SER A 286 15.36 23.87 6.46
N GLN A 287 16.40 24.67 6.63
CA GLN A 287 16.49 25.77 7.60
C GLN A 287 16.44 27.15 6.92
N ALA A 288 16.39 27.19 5.58
CA ALA A 288 16.27 28.42 4.81
C ALA A 288 14.82 28.91 4.74
N GLU A 289 14.63 30.21 4.59
CA GLU A 289 13.29 30.77 4.34
C GLU A 289 12.78 30.34 2.96
N PRO A 290 11.50 29.92 2.84
CA PRO A 290 10.93 29.54 1.55
C PRO A 290 10.83 30.76 0.63
N GLY A 291 11.22 30.60 -0.63
CA GLY A 291 11.18 31.67 -1.63
C GLY A 291 11.78 31.26 -2.97
N PRO A 292 11.80 32.16 -3.98
CA PRO A 292 12.32 31.88 -5.32
C PRO A 292 13.78 31.41 -5.32
N GLU A 293 14.61 32.00 -4.47
CA GLU A 293 16.03 31.61 -4.34
C GLU A 293 16.18 30.23 -3.69
N ALA A 294 15.36 29.90 -2.69
CA ALA A 294 15.32 28.56 -2.10
C ALA A 294 14.88 27.52 -3.14
N ALA A 295 13.89 27.85 -3.97
CA ALA A 295 13.45 26.98 -5.06
C ALA A 295 14.56 26.74 -6.11
N LYS A 296 15.30 27.80 -6.47
CA LYS A 296 16.47 27.72 -7.35
C LYS A 296 17.59 26.86 -6.75
N ALA A 297 17.88 27.02 -5.47
CA ALA A 297 18.85 26.18 -4.77
C ALA A 297 18.39 24.71 -4.74
N ALA A 298 17.12 24.44 -4.45
CA ALA A 298 16.53 23.09 -4.48
C ALA A 298 16.73 22.42 -5.85
N ALA A 299 16.41 23.14 -6.93
CA ALA A 299 16.60 22.64 -8.30
C ALA A 299 18.08 22.33 -8.60
N GLY A 300 19.01 23.20 -8.19
CA GLY A 300 20.44 22.98 -8.35
C GLY A 300 20.99 21.81 -7.51
N LEU A 301 20.35 21.49 -6.39
CA LEU A 301 20.60 20.27 -5.60
C LEU A 301 19.94 19.03 -6.19
N ASN A 302 19.22 19.14 -7.32
CA ASN A 302 18.41 18.08 -7.92
C ASN A 302 17.31 17.56 -6.98
N LEU A 303 16.71 18.47 -6.22
CA LEU A 303 15.51 18.23 -5.43
C LEU A 303 14.29 18.71 -6.22
N ILE A 304 13.18 17.99 -6.06
CA ILE A 304 11.88 18.37 -6.61
C ILE A 304 11.16 19.20 -5.55
N LEU A 305 10.46 20.24 -6.00
CA LEU A 305 9.54 20.99 -5.16
C LEU A 305 8.14 20.46 -5.43
N ASP A 306 7.54 19.88 -4.40
CA ASP A 306 6.14 19.46 -4.42
C ASP A 306 5.42 20.17 -3.28
N GLU A 307 4.36 20.89 -3.60
CA GLU A 307 3.61 21.70 -2.63
C GLU A 307 4.47 22.69 -1.81
N GLY A 308 5.58 23.15 -2.39
CA GLY A 308 6.53 24.05 -1.73
C GLY A 308 7.53 23.36 -0.79
N VAL A 309 7.48 22.04 -0.66
CA VAL A 309 8.44 21.25 0.11
C VAL A 309 9.46 20.64 -0.85
N ALA A 310 10.75 20.88 -0.58
CA ALA A 310 11.82 20.26 -1.36
C ALA A 310 11.99 18.79 -0.97
N GLY A 311 12.37 17.94 -1.91
CA GLY A 311 12.58 16.53 -1.65
C GLY A 311 13.35 15.81 -2.75
N THR A 312 13.93 14.66 -2.42
CA THR A 312 14.38 13.72 -3.45
C THR A 312 13.16 13.01 -4.06
N ARG A 313 13.28 12.44 -5.26
CA ARG A 313 12.20 11.60 -5.84
C ARG A 313 11.81 10.46 -4.91
N GLU A 314 12.80 9.79 -4.33
CA GLU A 314 12.60 8.72 -3.34
C GLU A 314 11.89 9.25 -2.09
N GLY A 315 12.40 10.34 -1.49
CA GLY A 315 11.83 10.92 -0.28
C GLY A 315 10.39 11.41 -0.46
N GLN A 316 10.06 11.96 -1.63
CA GLN A 316 8.71 12.35 -2.00
C GLN A 316 7.78 11.13 -2.07
N ALA A 317 8.17 10.11 -2.84
CA ALA A 317 7.39 8.90 -3.01
C ALA A 317 7.15 8.20 -1.65
N VAL A 318 8.18 8.07 -0.82
CA VAL A 318 8.06 7.51 0.53
C VAL A 318 7.10 8.33 1.38
N HIS A 319 7.24 9.66 1.40
CA HIS A 319 6.37 10.53 2.20
C HIS A 319 4.90 10.39 1.80
N ASP A 320 4.61 10.38 0.50
CA ASP A 320 3.24 10.22 0.00
C ASP A 320 2.68 8.84 0.37
N LEU A 321 3.45 7.77 0.14
CA LEU A 321 3.05 6.40 0.49
C LEU A 321 2.82 6.23 2.00
N ASP A 322 3.70 6.79 2.84
CA ASP A 322 3.56 6.74 4.30
C ASP A 322 2.34 7.55 4.77
N GLY A 323 2.06 8.70 4.16
CA GLY A 323 0.85 9.48 4.44
C GLY A 323 -0.45 8.71 4.19
N TRP A 324 -0.50 7.92 3.09
CA TRP A 324 -1.62 7.01 2.82
C TRP A 324 -1.73 5.91 3.88
N ILE A 325 -0.60 5.30 4.25
CA ILE A 325 -0.54 4.22 5.25
C ILE A 325 -0.98 4.73 6.64
N ALA A 326 -0.50 5.90 7.06
CA ALA A 326 -0.87 6.54 8.31
C ALA A 326 -2.37 6.86 8.37
N SER A 327 -3.00 7.11 7.21
CA SER A 327 -4.44 7.33 7.08
C SER A 327 -5.26 6.03 7.06
N GLY A 328 -4.63 4.86 7.15
CA GLY A 328 -5.27 3.55 7.02
C GLY A 328 -5.61 3.15 5.57
N ASP A 329 -5.13 3.91 4.59
CA ASP A 329 -5.48 3.79 3.19
C ASP A 329 -4.46 2.92 2.42
N PHE A 330 -4.23 1.70 2.91
CA PHE A 330 -3.14 0.85 2.42
C PHE A 330 -3.25 0.45 0.95
N ASP A 331 -4.47 0.16 0.48
CA ASP A 331 -4.75 -0.15 -0.93
C ASP A 331 -4.35 1.01 -1.85
N LEU A 332 -4.47 2.25 -1.37
CA LEU A 332 -4.10 3.45 -2.10
C LEU A 332 -2.59 3.60 -2.21
N ALA A 333 -1.87 3.38 -1.10
CA ALA A 333 -0.41 3.33 -1.14
C ALA A 333 0.07 2.29 -2.16
N ALA A 334 -0.56 1.10 -2.18
CA ALA A 334 -0.21 0.06 -3.14
C ALA A 334 -0.51 0.46 -4.60
N LEU A 335 -1.63 1.14 -4.86
CA LEU A 335 -1.98 1.62 -6.21
C LEU A 335 -1.08 2.78 -6.68
N ALA A 336 -0.86 3.76 -5.81
CA ALA A 336 0.02 4.90 -6.07
C ALA A 336 1.44 4.45 -6.42
N PHE A 337 1.97 3.44 -5.70
CA PHE A 337 3.23 2.82 -6.08
C PHE A 337 3.21 2.29 -7.52
N VAL A 338 2.19 1.53 -7.90
CA VAL A 338 2.11 0.90 -9.25
C VAL A 338 1.96 1.94 -10.36
N LYS A 339 1.21 3.03 -10.11
CA LYS A 339 0.84 4.01 -11.12
C LYS A 339 1.80 5.20 -11.21
N GLU A 340 2.30 5.68 -10.07
CA GLU A 340 3.03 6.95 -9.98
C GLU A 340 4.51 6.77 -9.62
N PHE A 341 4.85 5.81 -8.76
CA PHE A 341 6.21 5.68 -8.20
C PHE A 341 6.95 4.42 -8.65
N ARG A 342 6.42 3.66 -9.61
CA ARG A 342 6.99 2.38 -10.05
C ARG A 342 8.37 2.56 -10.68
N ASP A 343 8.62 3.71 -11.29
CA ASP A 343 9.90 4.10 -11.89
C ASP A 343 10.95 4.50 -10.84
N VAL A 344 10.54 4.84 -9.61
CA VAL A 344 11.42 5.12 -8.48
C VAL A 344 11.84 3.80 -7.80
N ASP A 345 12.61 2.99 -8.52
CA ASP A 345 13.02 1.64 -8.09
C ASP A 345 14.14 1.66 -7.04
N THR A 346 13.79 2.10 -5.84
CA THR A 346 14.69 2.22 -4.69
C THR A 346 14.29 1.26 -3.57
N PRO A 347 15.23 0.84 -2.70
CA PRO A 347 14.90 0.01 -1.55
C PRO A 347 13.84 0.63 -0.63
N ALA A 348 13.87 1.96 -0.43
CA ALA A 348 12.93 2.63 0.46
C ALA A 348 11.49 2.61 -0.07
N VAL A 349 11.28 3.03 -1.31
CA VAL A 349 9.94 3.03 -1.93
C VAL A 349 9.37 1.60 -1.99
N ARG A 350 10.18 0.62 -2.38
CA ARG A 350 9.78 -0.80 -2.41
C ARG A 350 9.44 -1.34 -1.02
N TYR A 351 10.17 -0.91 0.02
CA TYR A 351 9.94 -1.32 1.40
C TYR A 351 8.61 -0.79 1.94
N VAL A 352 8.35 0.51 1.76
CA VAL A 352 7.06 1.12 2.15
C VAL A 352 5.90 0.48 1.39
N TRP A 353 6.07 0.19 0.10
CA TRP A 353 5.09 -0.55 -0.69
C TRP A 353 4.84 -1.98 -0.17
N ALA A 354 5.90 -2.74 0.15
CA ALA A 354 5.77 -4.08 0.72
C ALA A 354 5.08 -4.05 2.10
N TYR A 355 5.36 -3.02 2.90
CA TYR A 355 4.64 -2.78 4.15
C TYR A 355 3.15 -2.48 3.92
N ALA A 356 2.81 -1.61 2.97
CA ALA A 356 1.42 -1.37 2.59
C ALA A 356 0.70 -2.67 2.19
N LEU A 357 1.33 -3.53 1.37
CA LEU A 357 0.79 -4.84 1.01
C LEU A 357 0.59 -5.76 2.22
N THR A 358 1.46 -5.66 3.22
CA THR A 358 1.33 -6.41 4.49
C THR A 358 0.11 -5.92 5.27
N CYS A 359 -0.07 -4.61 5.37
CA CYS A 359 -1.24 -4.00 6.02
C CYS A 359 -2.55 -4.35 5.30
N ILE A 360 -2.57 -4.37 3.96
CA ILE A 360 -3.72 -4.85 3.17
C ILE A 360 -4.03 -6.31 3.50
N ALA A 361 -3.00 -7.16 3.47
CA ALA A 361 -3.17 -8.59 3.70
C ALA A 361 -3.67 -8.87 5.14
N HIS A 362 -3.17 -8.10 6.11
CA HIS A 362 -3.65 -8.13 7.49
C HIS A 362 -5.09 -7.62 7.61
N ALA A 363 -5.45 -6.49 7.00
CA ALA A 363 -6.81 -5.96 7.06
C ALA A 363 -7.84 -6.93 6.45
N LYS A 364 -7.48 -7.58 5.33
CA LYS A 364 -8.33 -8.54 4.61
C LYS A 364 -8.21 -9.98 5.13
N LYS A 365 -7.28 -10.23 6.07
CA LYS A 365 -6.90 -11.55 6.58
C LYS A 365 -6.58 -12.58 5.46
N LYS A 366 -6.10 -12.12 4.29
CA LYS A 366 -5.77 -12.96 3.12
C LYS A 366 -4.74 -12.27 2.23
N GLY A 367 -4.12 -13.01 1.29
CA GLY A 367 -3.24 -12.41 0.27
C GLY A 367 -1.81 -12.10 0.71
N PHE A 368 -1.34 -12.71 1.81
CA PHE A 368 0.01 -12.51 2.35
C PHE A 368 1.15 -12.84 1.36
N GLU A 369 0.90 -13.71 0.38
CA GLU A 369 1.89 -14.07 -0.66
C GLU A 369 2.38 -12.86 -1.46
N ARG A 370 1.51 -11.87 -1.70
CA ARG A 370 1.91 -10.63 -2.39
C ARG A 370 2.91 -9.82 -1.58
N ALA A 371 2.67 -9.69 -0.27
CA ALA A 371 3.58 -9.01 0.64
C ALA A 371 4.93 -9.75 0.74
N ILE A 372 4.89 -11.08 0.86
CA ILE A 372 6.08 -11.94 0.87
C ILE A 372 6.91 -11.75 -0.40
N ALA A 373 6.28 -11.81 -1.57
CA ALA A 373 6.95 -11.62 -2.85
C ALA A 373 7.54 -10.20 -2.97
N ALA A 374 6.80 -9.18 -2.52
CA ALA A 374 7.26 -7.79 -2.54
C ALA A 374 8.54 -7.60 -1.71
N TYR A 375 8.60 -8.08 -0.46
CA TYR A 375 9.83 -8.03 0.34
C TYR A 375 11.01 -8.78 -0.30
N GLY A 376 10.74 -9.89 -0.99
CA GLY A 376 11.77 -10.67 -1.68
C GLY A 376 12.32 -10.02 -2.94
N SER A 377 11.56 -9.08 -3.52
CA SER A 377 11.96 -8.35 -4.72
C SER A 377 12.88 -7.15 -4.44
N ILE A 378 13.02 -6.75 -3.18
CA ILE A 378 13.77 -5.54 -2.81
C ILE A 378 15.28 -5.82 -2.95
N GLN A 379 15.91 -5.19 -3.94
CA GLN A 379 17.35 -5.27 -4.13
C GLN A 379 18.06 -4.21 -3.31
N THR A 380 19.04 -4.60 -2.51
CA THR A 380 19.86 -3.69 -1.69
C THR A 380 21.29 -4.20 -1.61
N ALA A 381 22.26 -3.31 -1.42
CA ALA A 381 23.66 -3.68 -1.20
C ALA A 381 23.93 -4.10 0.26
N SER A 382 23.15 -3.57 1.21
CA SER A 382 23.37 -3.81 2.65
C SER A 382 22.96 -5.22 3.06
N ALA A 383 23.90 -6.00 3.61
CA ALA A 383 23.63 -7.34 4.13
C ALA A 383 22.63 -7.31 5.29
N ALA A 384 22.75 -6.35 6.21
CA ALA A 384 21.82 -6.20 7.34
C ALA A 384 20.37 -5.96 6.86
N VAL A 385 20.20 -5.14 5.81
CA VAL A 385 18.87 -4.93 5.23
C VAL A 385 18.35 -6.21 4.57
N LYS A 386 19.17 -6.95 3.81
CA LYS A 386 18.76 -8.25 3.23
C LYS A 386 18.29 -9.24 4.30
N GLU A 387 19.03 -9.35 5.40
CA GLU A 387 18.67 -10.23 6.52
C GLU A 387 17.35 -9.80 7.16
N HIS A 388 17.15 -8.50 7.38
CA HIS A 388 15.87 -7.97 7.89
C HIS A 388 14.69 -8.32 6.95
N LEU A 389 14.86 -8.12 5.64
CA LEU A 389 13.83 -8.43 4.64
C LEU A 389 13.46 -9.91 4.63
N ALA A 390 14.46 -10.80 4.68
CA ALA A 390 14.25 -12.24 4.76
C ALA A 390 13.54 -12.63 6.08
N ALA A 391 13.91 -12.02 7.19
CA ALA A 391 13.25 -12.21 8.48
C ALA A 391 11.78 -11.75 8.45
N MET A 392 11.48 -10.62 7.81
CA MET A 392 10.09 -10.16 7.58
C MET A 392 9.29 -11.17 6.75
N GLN A 393 9.85 -11.67 5.63
CA GLN A 393 9.19 -12.70 4.83
C GLN A 393 8.89 -13.96 5.64
N LYS A 394 9.86 -14.44 6.43
CA LYS A 394 9.71 -15.61 7.28
C LYS A 394 8.62 -15.41 8.33
N SER A 395 8.58 -14.24 8.95
CA SER A 395 7.55 -13.88 9.93
C SER A 395 6.16 -13.88 9.31
N ILE A 396 6.01 -13.24 8.15
CA ILE A 396 4.74 -13.21 7.41
C ILE A 396 4.33 -14.63 7.00
N LYS A 397 5.25 -15.45 6.46
CA LYS A 397 4.97 -16.86 6.09
C LYS A 397 4.52 -17.71 7.29
N ALA A 398 5.13 -17.51 8.45
CA ALA A 398 4.80 -18.28 9.65
C ALA A 398 3.37 -18.00 10.13
N ALA A 399 2.98 -16.73 10.11
CA ALA A 399 1.68 -16.24 10.55
C ALA A 399 0.59 -16.33 9.46
N ALA A 400 0.96 -16.34 8.18
CA ALA A 400 0.02 -16.35 7.06
C ALA A 400 -0.96 -17.53 7.15
N LEU A 401 -2.21 -17.23 6.83
CA LEU A 401 -3.23 -18.24 6.63
C LEU A 401 -2.96 -19.01 5.34
N CYS A 402 -3.30 -20.29 5.34
CA CYS A 402 -3.22 -21.11 4.14
C CYS A 402 -4.09 -20.49 3.04
N SER A 403 -3.50 -20.18 1.89
CA SER A 403 -4.17 -19.52 0.76
C SER A 403 -5.35 -20.33 0.20
N ASN A 404 -5.30 -21.67 0.30
CA ASN A 404 -6.36 -22.53 -0.19
C ASN A 404 -7.59 -22.57 0.74
N CYS A 405 -7.40 -22.77 2.04
CA CYS A 405 -8.50 -22.91 2.99
C CYS A 405 -8.78 -21.66 3.83
N LEU A 406 -8.04 -20.58 3.61
CA LEU A 406 -8.15 -19.31 4.35
C LEU A 406 -8.08 -19.49 5.87
N GLY A 407 -7.28 -20.47 6.33
CA GLY A 407 -7.11 -20.76 7.75
C GLY A 407 -8.11 -21.74 8.35
N GLU A 408 -9.16 -22.18 7.64
CA GLU A 408 -10.15 -23.11 8.20
C GLU A 408 -9.63 -24.54 8.42
N GLY A 409 -8.52 -24.92 7.77
CA GLY A 409 -8.01 -26.30 7.75
C GLY A 409 -8.87 -27.25 6.89
N LYS A 410 -9.98 -26.79 6.33
CA LYS A 410 -10.90 -27.63 5.57
C LYS A 410 -11.34 -26.93 4.29
N LEU A 411 -11.66 -27.72 3.26
CA LEU A 411 -12.16 -27.27 1.97
C LEU A 411 -13.54 -27.87 1.75
N ARG A 412 -14.50 -27.08 1.26
CA ARG A 412 -15.83 -27.60 0.91
C ARG A 412 -15.69 -28.68 -0.16
N CYS A 413 -16.30 -29.85 0.04
CA CYS A 413 -16.17 -30.96 -0.90
C CYS A 413 -16.83 -30.60 -2.22
N THR A 414 -16.10 -30.68 -3.33
CA THR A 414 -16.63 -30.36 -4.67
C THR A 414 -17.66 -31.37 -5.18
N ASN A 415 -17.77 -32.55 -4.57
CA ASN A 415 -18.74 -33.58 -4.98
C ASN A 415 -20.13 -33.41 -4.32
N CYS A 416 -20.18 -33.01 -3.05
CA CYS A 416 -21.45 -32.85 -2.32
C CYS A 416 -21.73 -31.40 -1.87
N HIS A 417 -20.81 -30.49 -2.16
CA HIS A 417 -20.91 -29.06 -1.86
C HIS A 417 -21.16 -28.75 -0.37
N GLY A 418 -20.70 -29.62 0.54
CA GLY A 418 -20.90 -29.46 1.99
C GLY A 418 -22.15 -30.13 2.56
N ILE A 419 -23.06 -30.64 1.71
CA ILE A 419 -24.35 -31.23 2.13
C ILE A 419 -24.17 -32.64 2.72
N LYS A 420 -22.95 -33.21 2.62
CA LYS A 420 -22.60 -34.60 3.02
C LYS A 420 -23.28 -35.68 2.18
N GLU A 421 -24.10 -35.29 1.21
CA GLU A 421 -24.86 -36.17 0.33
C GLU A 421 -24.77 -35.70 -1.11
N VAL A 422 -24.67 -36.65 -2.05
CA VAL A 422 -24.76 -36.41 -3.49
C VAL A 422 -26.18 -36.74 -3.92
N ARG A 423 -26.88 -35.73 -4.45
CA ARG A 423 -28.26 -35.87 -4.89
C ARG A 423 -28.31 -36.04 -6.40
N PHE A 424 -28.86 -37.16 -6.85
CA PHE A 424 -29.03 -37.43 -8.29
C PHE A 424 -30.40 -36.89 -8.72
N PRO A 425 -30.45 -35.87 -9.62
CA PRO A 425 -31.71 -35.32 -10.07
C PRO A 425 -32.54 -36.41 -10.73
N CYS A 426 -33.81 -36.50 -10.35
CA CYS A 426 -34.71 -37.53 -10.87
C CYS A 426 -34.83 -37.41 -12.39
N ALA A 427 -34.47 -38.48 -13.12
CA ALA A 427 -34.45 -38.48 -14.58
C ALA A 427 -35.81 -38.08 -15.20
N LYS A 428 -36.91 -38.44 -14.54
CA LYS A 428 -38.27 -38.15 -15.03
C LYS A 428 -38.70 -36.67 -14.91
N CYS A 429 -38.28 -35.96 -13.86
CA CYS A 429 -38.69 -34.56 -13.63
C CYS A 429 -37.52 -33.56 -13.69
N GLY A 430 -36.31 -34.00 -13.96
CA GLY A 430 -35.10 -33.17 -14.03
C GLY A 430 -34.83 -32.39 -12.74
N GLY A 431 -35.01 -33.00 -11.57
CA GLY A 431 -34.76 -32.32 -10.28
C GLY A 431 -35.93 -31.51 -9.71
N LYS A 432 -36.99 -31.25 -10.47
CA LYS A 432 -38.05 -30.30 -10.08
C LYS A 432 -39.06 -30.82 -9.04
N GLY A 433 -39.05 -32.13 -8.74
CA GLY A 433 -40.04 -32.78 -7.89
C GLY A 433 -41.46 -32.85 -8.48
N LYS A 434 -41.73 -32.11 -9.56
CA LYS A 434 -43.02 -32.05 -10.24
C LYS A 434 -42.82 -31.98 -11.76
N TYR A 435 -43.77 -32.48 -12.54
CA TYR A 435 -43.75 -32.38 -14.01
C TYR A 435 -45.16 -32.12 -14.57
N LEU A 436 -45.23 -31.54 -15.77
CA LEU A 436 -46.50 -31.41 -16.49
C LEU A 436 -46.96 -32.80 -16.95
N PRO A 437 -48.22 -33.20 -16.71
CA PRO A 437 -48.73 -34.46 -17.21
C PRO A 437 -48.53 -34.57 -18.73
N PRO A 438 -48.05 -35.72 -19.25
CA PRO A 438 -48.01 -35.96 -20.68
C PRO A 438 -49.40 -35.74 -21.28
N GLY A 439 -49.52 -34.92 -22.33
CA GLY A 439 -50.78 -34.62 -23.02
C GLY A 439 -51.41 -33.27 -22.69
N LEU A 440 -50.93 -32.54 -21.66
CA LEU A 440 -51.33 -31.15 -21.41
C LEU A 440 -50.39 -30.20 -22.16
N VAL A 441 -50.65 -29.99 -23.44
CA VAL A 441 -50.03 -28.89 -24.21
C VAL A 441 -50.64 -27.59 -23.68
N GLN A 442 -49.83 -26.72 -23.09
CA GLN A 442 -50.29 -25.40 -22.68
C GLN A 442 -50.63 -24.62 -23.96
N PRO A 443 -51.91 -24.29 -24.23
CA PRO A 443 -52.25 -23.56 -25.43
C PRO A 443 -51.58 -22.18 -25.37
N PRO A 444 -50.87 -21.74 -26.43
CA PRO A 444 -50.27 -20.41 -26.46
C PRO A 444 -51.40 -19.37 -26.34
N GLY A 445 -51.47 -18.67 -25.20
CA GLY A 445 -52.47 -17.63 -24.93
C GLY A 445 -53.53 -17.96 -23.87
N GLY A 446 -53.50 -19.13 -23.22
CA GLY A 446 -54.42 -19.45 -22.12
C GLY A 446 -54.29 -18.48 -20.93
N GLY A 447 -55.35 -17.74 -20.62
CA GLY A 447 -55.38 -16.66 -19.62
C GLY A 447 -54.89 -17.05 -18.23
N ARG A 448 -54.25 -16.09 -17.54
CA ARG A 448 -53.51 -16.20 -16.26
C ARG A 448 -54.34 -16.57 -15.01
N MET A 449 -55.55 -17.14 -15.14
CA MET A 449 -56.47 -17.33 -14.00
C MET A 449 -56.23 -18.62 -13.20
N ARG A 450 -55.60 -19.66 -13.76
CA ARG A 450 -55.12 -20.84 -13.01
C ARG A 450 -53.78 -21.29 -13.57
N GLY A 451 -52.72 -21.17 -12.76
CA GLY A 451 -51.39 -21.67 -13.14
C GLY A 451 -51.43 -23.16 -13.51
N PRO A 452 -50.50 -23.65 -14.34
CA PRO A 452 -50.49 -25.04 -14.79
C PRO A 452 -50.53 -26.01 -13.59
N THR A 453 -51.43 -27.00 -13.63
CA THR A 453 -51.53 -28.03 -12.60
C THR A 453 -50.36 -29.00 -12.73
N TYR A 454 -49.33 -28.80 -11.92
CA TYR A 454 -48.19 -29.71 -11.85
C TYR A 454 -48.53 -30.95 -11.02
N MET A 455 -48.20 -32.14 -11.51
CA MET A 455 -48.29 -33.37 -10.72
C MET A 455 -46.98 -33.64 -9.98
N THR A 456 -47.08 -34.12 -8.75
CA THR A 456 -45.94 -34.62 -7.97
C THR A 456 -45.28 -35.78 -8.72
N CYS A 457 -43.96 -35.72 -8.88
CA CYS A 457 -43.21 -36.73 -9.58
C CYS A 457 -43.17 -38.03 -8.76
N LEU A 458 -43.96 -39.02 -9.17
CA LEU A 458 -44.10 -40.31 -8.48
C LEU A 458 -42.75 -41.02 -8.20
N PRO A 459 -41.80 -41.12 -9.16
CA PRO A 459 -40.52 -41.77 -8.91
C PRO A 459 -39.70 -41.18 -7.76
N CYS A 460 -39.68 -39.85 -7.62
CA CYS A 460 -38.96 -39.18 -6.53
C CYS A 460 -39.86 -38.77 -5.36
N LYS A 461 -41.15 -39.15 -5.39
CA LYS A 461 -42.17 -38.76 -4.41
C LYS A 461 -42.20 -37.25 -4.10
N GLY A 462 -41.93 -36.42 -5.10
CA GLY A 462 -41.93 -34.96 -4.93
C GLY A 462 -40.62 -34.33 -4.46
N THR A 463 -39.63 -35.12 -4.04
CA THR A 463 -38.35 -34.59 -3.55
C THR A 463 -37.47 -34.00 -4.64
N GLY A 464 -37.69 -34.41 -5.90
CA GLY A 464 -36.87 -34.03 -7.05
C GLY A 464 -35.64 -34.93 -7.27
N TYR A 465 -35.29 -35.80 -6.32
CA TYR A 465 -34.09 -36.62 -6.39
C TYR A 465 -34.44 -38.11 -6.39
N GLU A 466 -33.79 -38.89 -7.25
CA GLU A 466 -34.03 -40.32 -7.37
C GLU A 466 -33.21 -41.14 -6.37
N LYS A 467 -31.98 -40.67 -6.09
CA LYS A 467 -31.10 -41.25 -5.08
C LYS A 467 -30.40 -40.13 -4.32
N VAL A 468 -30.32 -40.31 -3.01
CA VAL A 468 -29.52 -39.49 -2.11
C VAL A 468 -28.49 -40.43 -1.51
N LEU A 469 -27.24 -40.30 -1.95
CA LEU A 469 -26.13 -41.12 -1.45
C LEU A 469 -25.26 -40.28 -0.53
N ARG A 470 -24.76 -40.86 0.57
CA ARG A 470 -23.70 -40.20 1.34
C ARG A 470 -22.48 -39.97 0.46
N CYS A 471 -21.84 -38.82 0.60
CA CYS A 471 -20.68 -38.50 -0.20
C CYS A 471 -19.52 -39.44 0.15
N GLU A 472 -19.08 -40.27 -0.80
CA GLU A 472 -17.98 -41.20 -0.55
C GLU A 472 -16.62 -40.49 -0.41
N LYS A 473 -16.48 -39.30 -1.01
CA LYS A 473 -15.22 -38.54 -0.98
C LYS A 473 -14.99 -37.78 0.32
N CYS A 474 -16.04 -37.50 1.10
CA CYS A 474 -15.91 -36.73 2.33
C CYS A 474 -16.90 -37.21 3.38
N LYS A 475 -16.47 -37.28 4.65
CA LYS A 475 -17.36 -37.71 5.74
C LYS A 475 -18.34 -36.63 6.16
N ASP A 476 -17.84 -35.39 6.27
CA ASP A 476 -18.59 -34.28 6.88
C ASP A 476 -18.95 -33.16 5.90
N GLY A 477 -18.86 -33.41 4.59
CA GLY A 477 -19.07 -32.37 3.59
C GLY A 477 -17.80 -31.55 3.28
N TYR A 478 -16.71 -31.80 4.01
CA TYR A 478 -15.43 -31.10 3.87
C TYR A 478 -14.27 -32.08 3.67
N LEU A 479 -13.27 -31.63 2.91
CA LEU A 479 -11.99 -32.29 2.72
C LEU A 479 -10.94 -31.61 3.59
N VAL A 480 -10.04 -32.38 4.19
CA VAL A 480 -8.87 -31.85 4.90
C VAL A 480 -7.99 -31.09 3.92
N CYS A 481 -7.65 -29.84 4.25
CA CYS A 481 -6.79 -29.04 3.39
C CYS A 481 -5.36 -29.61 3.41
N ARG A 482 -4.92 -30.16 2.26
CA ARG A 482 -3.60 -30.80 2.13
C ARG A 482 -2.42 -29.83 2.30
N GLN A 483 -2.61 -28.53 2.11
CA GLN A 483 -1.51 -27.56 2.25
C GLN A 483 -1.18 -27.23 3.71
N CYS A 484 -2.14 -27.39 4.62
CA CYS A 484 -1.95 -27.09 6.05
C CYS A 484 -2.24 -28.31 6.94
N ASP A 485 -2.37 -29.50 6.34
CA ASP A 485 -2.75 -30.75 7.01
C ASP A 485 -3.99 -30.62 7.90
N GLY A 486 -4.90 -29.75 7.46
CA GLY A 486 -6.10 -29.35 8.17
C GLY A 486 -5.94 -28.74 9.54
N LYS A 487 -4.78 -28.18 9.85
CA LYS A 487 -4.59 -27.39 11.07
C LYS A 487 -5.25 -26.03 10.90
N PRO A 488 -6.36 -25.74 11.61
CA PRO A 488 -6.95 -24.43 11.56
C PRO A 488 -5.97 -23.41 12.14
N LYS A 489 -5.88 -22.24 11.52
CA LYS A 489 -5.13 -21.10 12.03
C LYS A 489 -6.09 -19.92 12.16
N SER A 490 -6.07 -19.27 13.32
CA SER A 490 -6.75 -17.99 13.48
C SER A 490 -6.07 -16.94 12.60
N PRO A 491 -6.83 -16.00 12.04
CA PRO A 491 -6.25 -14.89 11.32
C PRO A 491 -5.24 -14.13 12.20
N PRO A 492 -3.99 -13.92 11.73
CA PRO A 492 -2.98 -13.29 12.56
C PRO A 492 -3.34 -11.83 12.84
N ASP A 493 -3.02 -11.36 14.04
CA ASP A 493 -2.95 -9.94 14.32
C ASP A 493 -1.63 -9.37 13.80
N PHE A 494 -1.54 -8.05 13.65
CA PHE A 494 -0.34 -7.44 13.08
C PHE A 494 0.90 -7.69 13.96
N ASP A 495 0.70 -7.75 15.28
CA ASP A 495 1.75 -8.00 16.27
C ASP A 495 2.28 -9.45 16.23
N ASP A 496 1.54 -10.38 15.60
CA ASP A 496 2.04 -11.71 15.27
C ASP A 496 3.05 -11.68 14.12
N LEU A 497 3.00 -10.65 13.27
CA LEU A 497 3.91 -10.46 12.14
C LEU A 497 5.19 -9.75 12.59
N CYS A 498 5.05 -8.61 13.26
CA CYS A 498 6.19 -7.80 13.71
C CYS A 498 5.78 -6.82 14.81
N ALA A 499 6.73 -6.46 15.66
CA ALA A 499 6.59 -5.31 16.56
C ALA A 499 7.00 -4.02 15.84
N ARG A 500 6.32 -2.91 16.14
CA ARG A 500 6.58 -1.58 15.57
C ARG A 500 7.15 -0.66 16.64
N VAL A 501 8.30 -0.06 16.37
CA VAL A 501 8.91 0.95 17.24
C VAL A 501 9.19 2.19 16.40
N PRO A 502 8.87 3.42 16.87
CA PRO A 502 9.27 4.63 16.18
C PRO A 502 10.77 4.63 15.90
N CYS A 503 11.16 5.00 14.68
CA CYS A 503 12.56 5.04 14.31
C CYS A 503 13.28 6.09 15.16
N PRO A 504 14.29 5.72 15.95
CA PRO A 504 15.01 6.66 16.82
C PRO A 504 15.84 7.67 16.02
N ASP A 505 16.06 7.42 14.73
CA ASP A 505 16.86 8.30 13.89
C ASP A 505 16.04 9.40 13.21
N CYS A 506 14.74 9.21 12.99
CA CYS A 506 13.88 10.25 12.44
C CYS A 506 12.72 10.63 13.35
N ASP A 507 12.74 10.18 14.61
CA ASP A 507 11.68 10.37 15.60
C ASP A 507 10.29 9.93 15.09
N GLY A 508 10.22 8.87 14.29
CA GLY A 508 8.95 8.43 13.72
C GLY A 508 8.55 9.08 12.39
N ARG A 509 9.27 10.10 11.90
CA ARG A 509 8.83 10.92 10.74
C ARG A 509 8.97 10.25 9.37
N GLY A 510 9.77 9.20 9.26
CA GLY A 510 10.15 8.61 7.97
C GLY A 510 11.12 9.46 7.14
N SER A 511 11.19 10.78 7.36
CA SER A 511 12.19 11.66 6.76
C SER A 511 13.36 11.95 7.71
N ALA A 512 14.59 11.88 7.18
CA ALA A 512 15.79 12.23 7.92
C ALA A 512 15.86 13.73 8.25
N LEU A 513 15.33 14.57 7.36
CA LEU A 513 15.29 16.02 7.49
C LEU A 513 13.85 16.48 7.69
N ARG A 514 13.63 17.53 8.48
CA ARG A 514 12.28 17.98 8.88
C ARG A 514 11.51 18.67 7.76
N ASN A 515 12.15 19.61 7.07
CA ASN A 515 11.51 20.42 6.02
C ASN A 515 11.99 20.05 4.60
N VAL A 516 12.71 18.93 4.47
CA VAL A 516 13.07 18.35 3.17
C VAL A 516 12.71 16.88 3.19
N ARG A 517 11.94 16.43 2.20
CA ARG A 517 11.53 15.03 2.03
C ARG A 517 12.75 14.21 1.60
N TRP A 518 13.44 13.62 2.57
CA TRP A 518 14.61 12.77 2.39
C TRP A 518 14.41 11.46 3.16
N ALA A 519 14.19 10.34 2.46
CA ALA A 519 13.87 9.07 3.10
C ALA A 519 14.92 8.70 4.16
N CYS A 520 14.49 8.39 5.38
CA CYS A 520 15.38 8.01 6.46
C CYS A 520 15.95 6.61 6.18
N PRO A 521 17.28 6.46 6.00
CA PRO A 521 17.86 5.17 5.62
C PRO A 521 17.73 4.12 6.72
N SER A 522 17.70 4.50 8.00
CA SER A 522 17.58 3.58 9.14
C SER A 522 16.23 2.87 9.24
N CYS A 523 15.18 3.46 8.67
CA CYS A 523 13.85 2.84 8.61
C CYS A 523 13.33 2.70 7.17
N LEU A 524 14.20 2.90 6.18
CA LEU A 524 13.84 2.93 4.76
C LEU A 524 12.61 3.81 4.48
N GLY A 525 12.54 4.95 5.17
CA GLY A 525 11.48 5.91 4.98
C GLY A 525 10.15 5.65 5.71
N LEU A 526 9.94 4.47 6.32
CA LEU A 526 8.67 4.11 6.97
C LEU A 526 8.40 4.88 8.28
N GLY A 527 9.42 5.51 8.85
CA GLY A 527 9.31 6.14 10.17
C GLY A 527 9.25 5.16 11.34
N GLN A 528 9.02 3.89 11.08
CA GLN A 528 8.99 2.83 12.09
C GLN A 528 10.03 1.77 11.77
N LYS A 529 10.69 1.25 12.81
CA LYS A 529 11.50 0.03 12.71
C LYS A 529 10.59 -1.16 13.02
N LEU A 530 10.53 -2.09 12.08
CA LEU A 530 9.81 -3.35 12.23
C LEU A 530 10.76 -4.38 12.85
N SER A 531 10.37 -5.01 13.95
CA SER A 531 11.07 -6.16 14.52
C SER A 531 10.30 -7.44 14.15
N PRO A 532 10.79 -8.26 13.20
CA PRO A 532 10.09 -9.44 12.73
C PRO A 532 9.89 -10.45 13.87
N LYS A 533 8.67 -10.96 14.06
CA LYS A 533 8.38 -11.88 15.18
C LYS A 533 9.17 -13.19 15.09
N ALA A 534 9.39 -13.71 13.89
CA ALA A 534 10.17 -14.93 13.68
C ALA A 534 11.65 -14.76 14.04
N GLU A 535 12.23 -13.57 13.86
CA GLU A 535 13.65 -13.29 14.13
C GLU A 535 13.83 -11.85 14.66
N PRO A 536 13.49 -11.59 15.95
CA PRO A 536 13.39 -10.22 16.48
C PRO A 536 14.68 -9.40 16.47
N SER A 537 15.84 -10.06 16.43
CA SER A 537 17.15 -9.42 16.36
C SER A 537 17.50 -8.90 14.96
N LYS A 538 16.79 -9.32 13.91
CA LYS A 538 17.02 -8.90 12.53
C LYS A 538 16.22 -7.63 12.23
N VAL A 539 16.60 -6.53 12.86
CA VAL A 539 15.98 -5.21 12.69
C VAL A 539 16.79 -4.40 11.69
N LEU A 540 16.15 -3.42 11.02
CA LEU A 540 16.88 -2.43 10.24
C LEU A 540 17.92 -1.70 11.12
N PRO A 541 19.13 -1.45 10.58
CA PRO A 541 20.26 -0.86 11.31
C PRO A 541 19.92 0.50 11.91
#